data_AF-X0Y9J1-F1
#
_entry.id   AF-X0Y9J1-F1
#
_cell.length_a   1.000
_cell.length_b   1.000
_cell.length_c   1.000
_cell.angle_alpha   90.00
_cell.angle_beta   90.00
_cell.angle_gamma   90.00
#
_symmetry.space_group_name_H-M   'P 1'
#
loop_
_entity.id
_entity.type
_entity.pdbx_description
1 polymer ?
#
loop_
_entity_poly.entity_id
_entity_poly.type
_entity_poly.pdbx_seq_one_letter_code
_entity_poly.pdbx_strand_id
1 'polypeptide(L)'
;MFNQVTINTTRYSQLLVDLESGNSNNSVQFDGGNSKYNATGEVARDLLTGVGRTWTITDGGQVPFTLEVKTDEAGTSNNDQFTIPTTTGTYLYDYTTSDGQSGTGLTGGTTITFASGAGTYTISITGVFPRIYFNSGGDKQKLLRVLEWGDYGFGALDQTLAFRGCTKLTSVADDTDNLNLITNAQRMFMEATSLFSLPT
;
A
#
# COMPACT_ATOMS: atom_id res chain seq x y z
N MET A 1 18.87 -6.49 17.09
CA MET A 1 18.58 -6.03 18.47
C MET A 1 17.10 -6.17 18.81
N PHE A 2 16.24 -6.51 17.85
CA PHE A 2 14.83 -6.82 18.06
C PHE A 2 14.43 -8.16 17.43
N ASN A 3 15.30 -9.18 17.50
CA ASN A 3 15.06 -10.45 16.83
C ASN A 3 13.66 -11.03 17.15
N GLN A 4 12.84 -11.22 16.13
CA GLN A 4 11.43 -11.65 16.17
C GLN A 4 10.45 -10.75 16.94
N VAL A 5 10.87 -9.55 17.36
CA VAL A 5 10.00 -8.57 18.00
C VAL A 5 9.34 -7.70 16.93
N THR A 6 8.07 -7.38 17.13
CA THR A 6 7.33 -6.39 16.32
C THR A 6 7.09 -5.14 17.16
N ILE A 7 7.63 -4.02 16.71
CA ILE A 7 7.31 -2.69 17.22
C ILE A 7 6.22 -2.08 16.32
N ASN A 8 5.34 -1.27 16.90
CA ASN A 8 4.35 -0.48 16.17
C ASN A 8 5.01 0.36 15.06
N THR A 9 4.38 0.40 13.87
CA THR A 9 4.92 1.03 12.65
C THR A 9 5.34 2.49 12.85
N THR A 10 4.52 3.31 13.50
CA THR A 10 4.83 4.72 13.77
C THR A 10 6.06 4.86 14.67
N ARG A 11 6.15 4.03 15.72
CA ARG A 11 7.29 4.05 16.65
C ARG A 11 8.58 3.54 15.99
N TYR A 12 8.47 2.51 15.16
CA TYR A 12 9.63 1.99 14.43
C TYR A 12 10.12 2.99 13.38
N SER A 13 9.20 3.65 12.67
CA SER A 13 9.54 4.72 11.71
C SER A 13 10.24 5.88 12.42
N GLN A 14 9.74 6.31 13.59
CA GLN A 14 10.41 7.34 14.38
C GLN A 14 11.81 6.89 14.86
N LEU A 15 11.97 5.63 15.27
CA LEU A 15 13.28 5.10 15.64
C LEU A 15 14.27 5.17 14.47
N LEU A 16 13.84 4.85 13.25
CA LEU A 16 14.70 5.00 12.06
C LEU A 16 15.10 6.45 11.83
N VAL A 17 14.18 7.41 11.99
CA VAL A 17 14.45 8.85 11.90
C VAL A 17 15.45 9.31 12.98
N ASP A 18 15.28 8.85 14.21
CA ASP A 18 16.18 9.18 15.32
C ASP A 18 17.58 8.57 15.11
N LEU A 19 17.66 7.36 14.56
CA LEU A 19 18.93 6.72 14.19
C LEU A 19 19.61 7.47 13.04
N GLU A 20 18.86 7.89 12.03
CA GLU A 20 19.36 8.67 10.91
C GLU A 20 19.96 10.00 11.41
N SER A 21 19.24 10.75 12.24
CA SER A 21 19.68 12.07 12.68
C SER A 21 20.74 12.04 13.79
N GLY A 22 20.68 11.04 14.68
CA GLY A 22 21.49 10.99 15.90
C GLY A 22 22.75 10.12 15.81
N ASN A 23 22.93 9.32 14.75
CA ASN A 23 24.04 8.38 14.64
C ASN A 23 25.06 8.82 13.58
N SER A 24 26.31 9.01 14.01
CA SER A 24 27.43 9.40 13.13
C SER A 24 28.19 8.21 12.54
N ASN A 25 27.80 6.96 12.84
CA ASN A 25 28.46 5.78 12.30
C ASN A 25 28.04 5.52 10.85
N ASN A 26 29.02 5.27 9.99
CA ASN A 26 28.75 5.01 8.57
C ASN A 26 28.38 3.55 8.28
N SER A 27 28.61 2.61 9.20
CA SER A 27 28.32 1.20 8.98
C SER A 27 27.88 0.53 10.28
N VAL A 28 26.62 0.13 10.34
CA VAL A 28 26.01 -0.56 11.47
C VAL A 28 25.14 -1.69 10.95
N GLN A 29 25.20 -2.85 11.61
CA GLN A 29 24.18 -3.88 11.46
C GLN A 29 23.08 -3.61 12.47
N PHE A 30 21.90 -3.25 11.97
CA PHE A 30 20.73 -2.99 12.78
C PHE A 30 19.65 -4.01 12.43
N ASP A 31 19.10 -4.64 13.46
CA ASP A 31 18.06 -5.64 13.31
C ASP A 31 16.85 -5.17 14.11
N GLY A 32 15.85 -4.70 13.35
CA GLY A 32 14.53 -4.22 13.77
C GLY A 32 13.47 -5.32 13.89
N GLY A 33 13.86 -6.59 13.69
CA GLY A 33 12.95 -7.73 13.84
C GLY A 33 11.88 -7.79 12.75
N ASN A 34 10.63 -7.97 13.17
CA ASN A 34 9.46 -8.01 12.29
C ASN A 34 8.75 -6.64 12.19
N SER A 35 9.39 -5.57 12.69
CA SER A 35 8.82 -4.22 12.70
C SER A 35 8.75 -3.67 11.28
N LYS A 36 7.62 -3.07 10.92
CA LYS A 36 7.43 -2.40 9.62
C LYS A 36 7.61 -0.90 9.74
N TYR A 37 7.97 -0.24 8.65
CA TYR A 37 8.07 1.23 8.56
C TYR A 37 7.04 1.80 7.59
N ASN A 38 6.63 3.05 7.85
CA ASN A 38 5.84 3.87 6.91
C ASN A 38 6.77 4.76 6.08
N ALA A 39 6.19 5.60 5.23
CA ALA A 39 6.93 6.45 4.30
C ALA A 39 7.92 7.42 4.98
N THR A 40 7.66 7.86 6.22
CA THR A 40 8.65 8.67 6.95
C THR A 40 9.86 7.84 7.38
N GLY A 41 9.63 6.60 7.81
CA GLY A 41 10.69 5.65 8.12
C GLY A 41 11.44 5.19 6.87
N GLU A 42 10.76 5.07 5.73
CA GLU A 42 11.37 4.74 4.42
C GLU A 42 12.46 5.75 4.06
N VAL A 43 12.16 7.06 4.12
CA VAL A 43 13.14 8.12 3.85
C VAL A 43 14.37 7.99 4.75
N ALA A 44 14.18 7.78 6.06
CA ALA A 44 15.29 7.62 6.99
C ALA A 44 16.10 6.33 6.73
N ARG A 45 15.41 5.24 6.42
CA ARG A 45 16.02 3.93 6.11
C ARG A 45 16.86 4.00 4.83
N ASP A 46 16.37 4.67 3.80
CA ASP A 46 17.11 4.87 2.54
C ASP A 46 18.36 5.70 2.76
N LEU A 47 18.30 6.74 3.60
CA LEU A 47 19.49 7.53 3.97
C LEU A 47 20.51 6.71 4.78
N LEU A 48 20.05 5.87 5.71
CA LEU A 48 20.90 4.99 6.52
C LEU A 48 21.59 3.88 5.70
N THR A 49 20.94 3.40 4.64
CA THR A 49 21.43 2.27 3.81
C THR A 49 22.04 2.71 2.48
N GLY A 50 21.91 3.99 2.13
CA GLY A 50 22.31 4.56 0.84
C GLY A 50 23.76 5.05 0.76
N VAL A 51 24.02 5.94 -0.19
CA VAL A 51 25.38 6.43 -0.43
C VAL A 51 25.82 7.34 0.73
N GLY A 52 26.92 6.99 1.39
CA GLY A 52 27.48 7.72 2.54
C GLY A 52 27.23 7.02 3.89
N ARG A 53 26.19 6.18 3.98
CA ARG A 53 25.95 5.29 5.14
C ARG A 53 25.60 3.89 4.63
N THR A 54 26.42 2.92 4.95
CA THR A 54 26.30 1.53 4.48
C THR A 54 25.70 0.63 5.57
N TRP A 55 24.62 1.06 6.21
CA TRP A 55 23.99 0.21 7.22
C TRP A 55 23.37 -1.02 6.56
N THR A 56 23.34 -2.12 7.30
CA THR A 56 22.53 -3.29 6.95
C THR A 56 21.37 -3.32 7.93
N ILE A 57 20.15 -3.10 7.42
CA ILE A 57 18.93 -3.11 8.21
C ILE A 57 18.12 -4.35 7.88
N THR A 58 17.85 -5.18 8.90
CA THR A 58 16.91 -6.31 8.81
C THR A 58 15.64 -5.95 9.56
N ASP A 59 14.52 -5.85 8.85
CA ASP A 59 13.22 -5.49 9.39
C ASP A 59 12.06 -6.11 8.59
N GLY A 60 10.82 -5.83 8.99
CA GLY A 60 9.60 -6.33 8.35
C GLY A 60 9.24 -5.62 7.03
N GLY A 61 10.08 -4.70 6.55
CA GLY A 61 9.85 -3.92 5.34
C GLY A 61 8.81 -2.80 5.51
N GLN A 62 8.37 -2.26 4.39
CA GLN A 62 7.36 -1.22 4.33
C GLN A 62 5.97 -1.76 4.72
N VAL A 63 5.16 -0.93 5.37
CA VAL A 63 3.75 -1.21 5.59
C VAL A 63 2.99 -1.13 4.25
N PRO A 64 2.33 -2.21 3.79
CA PRO A 64 1.71 -2.23 2.49
C PRO A 64 0.34 -1.54 2.47
N PHE A 65 -0.06 -1.09 1.29
CA PHE A 65 -1.46 -0.87 0.95
C PHE A 65 -2.10 -2.21 0.57
N THR A 66 -3.07 -2.67 1.35
CA THR A 66 -3.61 -4.03 1.22
C THR A 66 -5.10 -4.03 0.85
N LEU A 67 -5.43 -4.77 -0.19
CA LEU A 67 -6.77 -4.91 -0.76
C LEU A 67 -7.27 -6.35 -0.63
N GLU A 68 -8.56 -6.52 -0.38
CA GLU A 68 -9.26 -7.79 -0.58
C GLU A 68 -10.13 -7.72 -1.84
N VAL A 69 -9.91 -8.68 -2.75
CA VAL A 69 -10.60 -8.74 -4.04
C VAL A 69 -11.25 -10.10 -4.24
N LYS A 70 -12.38 -10.13 -4.95
CA LYS A 70 -13.06 -11.35 -5.36
C LYS A 70 -13.18 -11.36 -6.89
N THR A 71 -12.40 -12.23 -7.53
CA THR A 71 -12.06 -12.13 -8.96
C THR A 71 -13.20 -12.49 -9.90
N ASP A 72 -14.19 -13.24 -9.42
CA ASP A 72 -15.40 -13.67 -10.14
C ASP A 72 -16.58 -12.69 -10.03
N GLU A 73 -16.41 -11.54 -9.36
CA GLU A 73 -17.37 -10.44 -9.48
C GLU A 73 -17.24 -9.74 -10.85
N ALA A 74 -18.29 -9.02 -11.26
CA ALA A 74 -18.32 -8.37 -12.56
C ALA A 74 -17.19 -7.34 -12.74
N GLY A 75 -16.47 -7.41 -13.86
CA GLY A 75 -15.38 -6.49 -14.18
C GLY A 75 -15.00 -6.56 -15.65
N THR A 76 -13.90 -5.90 -16.00
CA THR A 76 -13.37 -5.91 -17.37
C THR A 76 -12.34 -7.02 -17.58
N SER A 77 -11.65 -7.46 -16.53
CA SER A 77 -10.74 -8.61 -16.59
C SER A 77 -11.49 -9.93 -16.37
N ASN A 78 -10.84 -11.05 -16.71
CA ASN A 78 -11.41 -12.40 -16.59
C ASN A 78 -11.72 -12.77 -15.12
N ASN A 79 -12.54 -13.82 -14.91
CA ASN A 79 -12.99 -14.23 -13.57
C ASN A 79 -11.87 -14.76 -12.65
N ASP A 80 -10.68 -14.99 -13.19
CA ASP A 80 -9.45 -15.36 -12.49
C ASP A 80 -8.44 -14.20 -12.47
N GLN A 81 -8.90 -12.96 -12.69
CA GLN A 81 -8.04 -11.78 -12.80
C GLN A 81 -8.51 -10.61 -11.95
N PHE A 82 -7.55 -9.75 -11.60
CA PHE A 82 -7.80 -8.42 -11.07
C PHE A 82 -6.79 -7.43 -11.66
N THR A 83 -7.29 -6.33 -12.20
CA THR A 83 -6.48 -5.20 -12.65
C THR A 83 -6.32 -4.20 -11.51
N ILE A 84 -5.08 -3.93 -11.09
CA ILE A 84 -4.73 -2.78 -10.24
C ILE A 84 -4.80 -1.53 -11.13
N PRO A 85 -5.80 -0.64 -10.95
CA PRO A 85 -5.96 0.50 -11.83
C PRO A 85 -5.14 1.70 -11.32
N THR A 86 -4.34 2.28 -12.19
CA THR A 86 -3.61 3.52 -11.95
C THR A 86 -4.17 4.66 -12.79
N THR A 87 -3.68 5.88 -12.57
CA THR A 87 -3.99 7.06 -13.37
C THR A 87 -2.72 7.70 -13.90
N THR A 88 -2.78 8.96 -14.33
CA THR A 88 -1.59 9.76 -14.61
C THR A 88 -0.85 10.10 -13.31
N GLY A 89 0.48 10.07 -13.36
CA GLY A 89 1.34 10.37 -12.20
C GLY A 89 2.56 9.44 -12.18
N THR A 90 3.37 9.58 -11.14
CA THR A 90 4.53 8.72 -10.93
C THR A 90 4.12 7.53 -10.07
N TYR A 91 4.20 6.35 -10.66
CA TYR A 91 4.05 5.08 -9.97
C TYR A 91 5.40 4.36 -10.01
N LEU A 92 5.78 3.75 -8.90
CA LEU A 92 6.89 2.81 -8.83
C LEU A 92 6.61 1.88 -7.66
N TYR A 93 5.89 0.80 -7.94
CA TYR A 93 5.37 -0.06 -6.90
C TYR A 93 5.61 -1.53 -7.21
N ASP A 94 5.61 -2.30 -6.13
CA ASP A 94 5.64 -3.74 -6.13
C ASP A 94 4.29 -4.26 -5.62
N TYR A 95 3.93 -5.50 -5.95
CA TYR A 95 2.83 -6.18 -5.30
C TYR A 95 3.21 -7.61 -4.92
N THR A 96 2.53 -8.13 -3.90
CA THR A 96 2.45 -9.56 -3.58
C THR A 96 1.01 -9.97 -3.36
N THR A 97 0.70 -11.24 -3.57
CA THR A 97 -0.66 -11.79 -3.37
C THR A 97 -0.67 -12.90 -2.33
N SER A 98 -1.84 -13.18 -1.77
CA SER A 98 -2.04 -14.28 -0.80
C SER A 98 -1.77 -15.68 -1.38
N ASP A 99 -1.76 -15.83 -2.71
CA ASP A 99 -1.39 -17.07 -3.40
C ASP A 99 0.08 -17.09 -3.87
N GLY A 100 0.90 -16.13 -3.43
CA GLY A 100 2.34 -16.15 -3.61
C GLY A 100 2.85 -15.58 -4.93
N GLN A 101 2.01 -14.86 -5.69
CA GLN A 101 2.47 -14.12 -6.86
C GLN A 101 3.04 -12.77 -6.46
N SER A 102 3.87 -12.21 -7.34
CA SER A 102 4.46 -10.90 -7.14
C SER A 102 4.75 -10.19 -8.46
N GLY A 103 4.77 -8.87 -8.44
CA GLY A 103 5.32 -8.03 -9.50
C GLY A 103 6.17 -6.93 -8.90
N THR A 104 7.21 -6.51 -9.61
CA THR A 104 8.19 -5.53 -9.11
C THR A 104 8.43 -4.40 -10.11
N GLY A 105 8.67 -3.19 -9.63
CA GLY A 105 9.08 -2.04 -10.44
C GLY A 105 8.00 -1.57 -11.41
N LEU A 106 6.73 -1.69 -11.02
CA LEU A 106 5.59 -1.34 -11.88
C LEU A 106 5.35 0.17 -11.91
N THR A 107 5.12 0.70 -13.11
CA THR A 107 4.97 2.15 -13.35
C THR A 107 3.59 2.55 -13.85
N GLY A 108 2.64 1.61 -13.88
CA GLY A 108 1.28 1.83 -14.33
C GLY A 108 0.36 0.66 -13.97
N GLY A 109 -0.85 0.68 -14.52
CA GLY A 109 -1.85 -0.35 -14.25
C GLY A 109 -1.38 -1.72 -14.73
N THR A 110 -1.69 -2.75 -13.93
CA THR A 110 -1.31 -4.13 -14.22
C THR A 110 -2.47 -5.08 -13.96
N THR A 111 -2.55 -6.16 -14.73
CA THR A 111 -3.55 -7.23 -14.53
C THR A 111 -2.85 -8.46 -13.97
N ILE A 112 -3.27 -8.90 -12.79
CA ILE A 112 -2.83 -10.14 -12.16
C ILE A 112 -3.74 -11.27 -12.65
N THR A 113 -3.16 -12.41 -13.02
CA THR A 113 -3.90 -13.65 -13.34
C THR A 113 -3.63 -14.68 -12.25
N PHE A 114 -4.66 -15.04 -11.49
CA PHE A 114 -4.55 -15.96 -10.37
C PHE A 114 -4.50 -17.40 -10.86
N ALA A 115 -3.34 -18.04 -10.72
CA ALA A 115 -3.12 -19.41 -11.19
C ALA A 115 -4.02 -20.44 -10.49
N SER A 116 -4.52 -20.10 -9.29
CA SER A 116 -5.50 -20.91 -8.56
C SER A 116 -6.94 -20.77 -9.09
N GLY A 117 -7.18 -19.89 -10.05
CA GLY A 117 -8.48 -19.64 -10.69
C GLY A 117 -9.28 -18.49 -10.06
N ALA A 118 -10.60 -18.56 -10.22
CA ALA A 118 -11.52 -17.62 -9.58
C ALA A 118 -11.54 -17.80 -8.05
N GLY A 119 -11.54 -16.70 -7.30
CA GLY A 119 -11.49 -16.76 -5.85
C GLY A 119 -11.41 -15.40 -5.16
N THR A 120 -11.21 -15.44 -3.85
CA THR A 120 -10.93 -14.26 -3.02
C THR A 120 -9.44 -14.21 -2.69
N TYR A 121 -8.82 -13.07 -2.92
CA TYR A 121 -7.39 -12.87 -2.76
C TYR A 121 -7.10 -11.58 -2.01
N THR A 122 -5.98 -11.58 -1.30
CA THR A 122 -5.39 -10.35 -0.74
C THR A 122 -4.25 -9.91 -1.65
N ILE A 123 -4.20 -8.62 -1.97
CA ILE A 123 -3.11 -7.99 -2.75
C ILE A 123 -2.47 -6.95 -1.83
N SER A 124 -1.17 -7.06 -1.60
CA SER A 124 -0.38 -6.09 -0.83
C SER A 124 0.54 -5.31 -1.76
N ILE A 125 0.47 -3.99 -1.73
CA ILE A 125 1.20 -3.06 -2.60
C ILE A 125 2.19 -2.24 -1.76
N THR A 126 3.44 -2.15 -2.19
CA THR A 126 4.50 -1.35 -1.55
C THR A 126 5.19 -0.45 -2.56
N GLY A 127 5.91 0.57 -2.10
CA GLY A 127 6.53 1.60 -2.94
C GLY A 127 5.59 2.77 -3.25
N VAL A 128 5.88 3.49 -4.33
CA VAL A 128 5.19 4.74 -4.69
C VAL A 128 3.86 4.43 -5.40
N PHE A 129 2.76 4.49 -4.65
CA PHE A 129 1.40 4.26 -5.14
C PHE A 129 0.46 5.42 -4.74
N PRO A 130 0.44 6.54 -5.51
CA PRO A 130 -0.21 7.77 -5.08
C PRO A 130 -1.75 7.73 -5.14
N ARG A 131 -2.33 6.93 -6.03
CA ARG A 131 -3.78 6.87 -6.20
C ARG A 131 -4.21 5.59 -6.90
N ILE A 132 -5.15 4.86 -6.33
CA ILE A 132 -5.94 3.89 -7.09
C ILE A 132 -7.01 4.65 -7.88
N TYR A 133 -7.33 4.26 -9.12
CA TYR A 133 -8.24 5.06 -9.94
C TYR A 133 -9.25 4.23 -10.72
N PHE A 134 -10.34 3.84 -10.05
CA PHE A 134 -11.44 3.12 -10.68
C PHE A 134 -12.31 4.01 -11.56
N ASN A 135 -12.75 5.17 -11.05
CA ASN A 135 -13.61 6.12 -11.77
C ASN A 135 -14.79 5.47 -12.53
N SER A 136 -15.56 4.61 -11.86
CA SER A 136 -16.66 3.84 -12.44
C SER A 136 -16.28 2.88 -13.58
N GLY A 137 -14.99 2.62 -13.81
CA GLY A 137 -14.46 1.68 -14.81
C GLY A 137 -13.84 0.42 -14.19
N GLY A 138 -13.20 -0.37 -15.06
CA GLY A 138 -12.36 -1.51 -14.68
C GLY A 138 -13.05 -2.55 -13.80
N ASP A 139 -12.24 -3.14 -12.92
CA ASP A 139 -12.63 -4.21 -11.99
C ASP A 139 -13.23 -3.69 -10.68
N LYS A 140 -13.87 -2.53 -10.69
CA LYS A 140 -14.38 -1.86 -9.48
C LYS A 140 -15.29 -2.71 -8.58
N GLN A 141 -16.02 -3.67 -9.16
CA GLN A 141 -16.89 -4.56 -8.36
C GLN A 141 -16.16 -5.76 -7.77
N LYS A 142 -14.93 -6.02 -8.22
CA LYS A 142 -14.06 -7.06 -7.66
C LYS A 142 -13.42 -6.61 -6.35
N LEU A 143 -13.32 -5.30 -6.09
CA LEU A 143 -12.81 -4.78 -4.82
C LEU A 143 -13.86 -4.91 -3.71
N LEU A 144 -13.56 -5.69 -2.67
CA LEU A 144 -14.44 -5.91 -1.53
C LEU A 144 -14.08 -5.04 -0.33
N ARG A 145 -12.78 -4.90 -0.03
CA ARG A 145 -12.30 -4.21 1.17
C ARG A 145 -10.94 -3.57 0.94
N VAL A 146 -10.70 -2.43 1.58
CA VAL A 146 -9.34 -1.97 1.89
C VAL A 146 -9.01 -2.47 3.29
N LEU A 147 -8.01 -3.33 3.42
CA LEU A 147 -7.63 -4.00 4.67
C LEU A 147 -6.55 -3.23 5.44
N GLU A 148 -5.68 -2.50 4.74
CA GLU A 148 -4.61 -1.67 5.30
C GLU A 148 -4.33 -0.54 4.30
N TRP A 149 -4.28 0.72 4.74
CA TRP A 149 -3.89 1.83 3.87
C TRP A 149 -2.37 1.90 3.70
N GLY A 150 -1.63 1.68 4.78
CA GLY A 150 -0.17 1.79 4.78
C GLY A 150 0.31 3.10 4.15
N ASP A 151 1.21 2.99 3.17
CA ASP A 151 1.78 4.14 2.45
C ASP A 151 0.97 4.58 1.22
N TYR A 152 -0.26 4.09 1.07
CA TYR A 152 -1.18 4.56 0.04
C TYR A 152 -1.31 6.09 0.05
N GLY A 153 -1.15 6.70 -1.12
CA GLY A 153 -1.36 8.13 -1.27
C GLY A 153 -0.28 9.00 -0.63
N PHE A 154 0.81 8.44 -0.14
CA PHE A 154 1.94 9.23 0.36
C PHE A 154 2.42 10.24 -0.70
N GLY A 155 2.54 11.51 -0.30
CA GLY A 155 2.91 12.62 -1.19
C GLY A 155 1.82 13.06 -2.18
N ALA A 156 0.66 12.40 -2.22
CA ALA A 156 -0.45 12.76 -3.11
C ALA A 156 -1.47 13.65 -2.38
N LEU A 157 -1.83 14.78 -3.00
CA LEU A 157 -2.83 15.70 -2.45
C LEU A 157 -4.24 15.48 -2.99
N ASP A 158 -4.39 14.66 -4.04
CA ASP A 158 -5.64 14.48 -4.79
C ASP A 158 -6.04 13.01 -4.94
N GLN A 159 -7.14 12.63 -4.29
CA GLN A 159 -7.79 11.31 -4.33
C GLN A 159 -9.13 11.34 -5.11
N THR A 160 -9.31 12.32 -5.99
CA THR A 160 -10.53 12.46 -6.80
C THR A 160 -10.86 11.17 -7.55
N LEU A 161 -12.09 10.69 -7.37
CA LEU A 161 -12.67 9.51 -8.04
C LEU A 161 -11.97 8.17 -7.77
N ALA A 162 -11.07 8.08 -6.78
CA ALA A 162 -10.21 6.92 -6.58
C ALA A 162 -10.97 5.59 -6.49
N PHE A 163 -11.98 5.53 -5.62
CA PHE A 163 -12.86 4.37 -5.39
C PHE A 163 -14.27 4.58 -5.94
N ARG A 164 -14.44 5.50 -6.89
CA ARG A 164 -15.77 5.80 -7.43
C ARG A 164 -16.36 4.58 -8.14
N GLY A 165 -17.59 4.23 -7.78
CA GLY A 165 -18.37 3.15 -8.39
C GLY A 165 -18.05 1.75 -7.83
N CYS A 166 -17.18 1.63 -6.83
CA CYS A 166 -16.90 0.38 -6.14
C CYS A 166 -18.10 -0.03 -5.25
N THR A 167 -19.21 -0.43 -5.86
CA THR A 167 -20.46 -0.72 -5.13
C THR A 167 -20.37 -1.95 -4.22
N LYS A 168 -19.35 -2.80 -4.41
CA LYS A 168 -19.06 -3.98 -3.59
C LYS A 168 -18.02 -3.72 -2.47
N LEU A 169 -17.45 -2.51 -2.42
CA LEU A 169 -16.57 -2.10 -1.31
C LEU A 169 -17.41 -1.97 -0.04
N THR A 170 -17.11 -2.78 0.98
CA THR A 170 -17.90 -2.88 2.22
C THR A 170 -17.23 -2.21 3.42
N SER A 171 -15.89 -2.17 3.44
CA SER A 171 -15.12 -1.55 4.50
C SER A 171 -13.80 -0.99 3.98
N VAL A 172 -13.29 0.02 4.66
CA VAL A 172 -11.92 0.50 4.52
C VAL A 172 -11.23 0.50 5.89
N ALA A 173 -9.92 0.41 5.91
CA ALA A 173 -9.13 0.33 7.14
C ALA A 173 -9.01 1.68 7.86
N ASP A 174 -8.67 1.63 9.14
CA ASP A 174 -8.65 2.78 10.05
C ASP A 174 -7.27 3.47 10.12
N ASP A 175 -6.24 2.89 9.51
CA ASP A 175 -4.85 3.39 9.50
C ASP A 175 -4.66 4.54 8.51
N THR A 176 -5.34 5.67 8.73
CA THR A 176 -5.47 6.76 7.76
C THR A 176 -4.36 7.83 7.82
N ASP A 177 -3.19 7.52 8.37
CA ASP A 177 -2.12 8.51 8.66
C ASP A 177 -1.77 9.39 7.45
N ASN A 178 -1.64 8.79 6.26
CA ASN A 178 -1.31 9.50 5.02
C ASN A 178 -2.53 10.18 4.37
N LEU A 179 -3.75 9.69 4.66
CA LEU A 179 -4.96 10.27 4.12
C LEU A 179 -5.32 11.61 4.78
N ASN A 180 -4.82 11.88 5.99
CA ASN A 180 -5.02 13.18 6.65
C ASN A 180 -4.36 14.36 5.91
N LEU A 181 -3.46 14.08 4.96
CA LEU A 181 -2.74 15.08 4.17
C LEU A 181 -3.44 15.45 2.85
N ILE A 182 -4.49 14.70 2.46
CA ILE A 182 -5.18 14.93 1.19
C ILE A 182 -5.99 16.24 1.26
N THR A 183 -5.90 17.05 0.22
CA THR A 183 -6.65 18.32 0.13
C THR A 183 -7.83 18.24 -0.83
N ASN A 184 -7.84 17.24 -1.70
CA ASN A 184 -8.93 16.97 -2.60
C ASN A 184 -9.33 15.48 -2.56
N ALA A 185 -10.48 15.18 -1.95
CA ALA A 185 -11.08 13.84 -1.94
C ALA A 185 -12.41 13.82 -2.72
N GLN A 186 -12.57 14.71 -3.73
CA GLN A 186 -13.82 14.88 -4.44
C GLN A 186 -14.29 13.55 -5.03
N ARG A 187 -15.47 13.10 -4.61
CA ARG A 187 -16.11 11.88 -5.13
C ARG A 187 -15.24 10.63 -4.95
N MET A 188 -14.30 10.62 -3.99
CA MET A 188 -13.40 9.48 -3.73
C MET A 188 -14.18 8.17 -3.58
N PHE A 189 -15.26 8.18 -2.81
CA PHE A 189 -16.17 7.05 -2.59
C PHE A 189 -17.57 7.26 -3.20
N MET A 190 -17.70 8.14 -4.19
CA MET A 190 -19.00 8.32 -4.87
C MET A 190 -19.45 7.00 -5.48
N GLU A 191 -20.74 6.65 -5.36
CA GLU A 191 -21.29 5.37 -5.84
C GLU A 191 -20.71 4.11 -5.14
N ALA A 192 -19.95 4.24 -4.04
CA ALA A 192 -19.55 3.09 -3.21
C ALA A 192 -20.67 2.70 -2.24
N THR A 193 -21.80 2.23 -2.78
CA THR A 193 -23.07 2.10 -2.05
C THR A 193 -23.09 1.09 -0.91
N SER A 194 -22.13 0.17 -0.84
CA SER A 194 -22.01 -0.80 0.27
C SER A 194 -21.07 -0.34 1.39
N LEU A 195 -20.44 0.84 1.25
CA LEU A 195 -19.59 1.43 2.28
C LEU A 195 -20.46 2.28 3.21
N PHE A 196 -20.96 1.68 4.28
CA PHE A 196 -21.97 2.31 5.16
C PHE A 196 -21.39 3.14 6.30
N SER A 197 -20.11 2.96 6.62
CA SER A 197 -19.40 3.78 7.60
C SER A 197 -17.94 3.89 7.20
N LEU A 198 -17.37 5.07 7.40
CA LEU A 198 -15.93 5.20 7.47
C LEU A 198 -15.46 4.82 8.88
N PRO A 199 -14.22 4.34 9.01
CA PRO A 199 -13.50 4.26 10.28
C PRO A 199 -13.75 5.50 11.16
N THR A 200 -13.88 5.29 12.46
CA THR A 200 -13.98 6.37 13.46
C THR A 200 -12.63 6.83 13.94
#